data_AF-A0A957JQI4-F1
#
_entry.id   AF-A0A957JQI4-F1
#
_cell.length_a   1.000
_cell.length_b   1.000
_cell.length_c   1.000
_cell.angle_alpha   90.00
_cell.angle_beta   90.00
_cell.angle_gamma   90.00
#
_symmetry.space_group_name_H-M   'P 1'
#
loop_
_entity.id
_entity.type
_entity.pdbx_description
1 polymer ?
#
loop_
_entity_poly.entity_id
_entity_poly.type
_entity_poly.pdbx_seq_one_letter_code
_entity_poly.pdbx_strand_id
1 'polypeptide(L)'
;DYIFWCTADPGWVTGTSYGIIAPLLHGVTSIIDEAEFDADRWYRILEEQRVTVWYTAPTAIRRLMRLDIMPREQYDLSHLRFVASVGEPLNPEAVVWGRKTLGLTIHDNWWQTETGGIMIANFAAAEVRPGSMGRPLPGIEAAIVRKLDDHTIEIIDKPGVDGDLALKPGWPSMFRGYLHDEARYAKCFVDGWYLSGDLAMRDEDGYFWFVGRADDIIKTAGHMVGPFEVESALMEHPAVAEAGVIGIPNPVIGELVKAFVSLKPGYDWTPQLRLELLGFGRKRLGSAVAPKEIAFEKNLPKTRSGKIMRRLLKARELGLPEGDISTLEAD
;
A
#
# COMPACT_ATOMS: atom_id res chain seq x y z
N ASP A 1 28.96 1.71 -9.73
CA ASP A 1 29.01 2.77 -8.69
C ASP A 1 27.66 3.06 -8.02
N TYR A 2 26.71 2.11 -8.02
CA TYR A 2 25.45 2.29 -7.27
C TYR A 2 25.65 1.85 -5.82
N ILE A 3 25.20 2.70 -4.90
CA ILE A 3 25.00 2.37 -3.50
C ILE A 3 23.50 2.28 -3.28
N PHE A 4 23.03 1.08 -2.98
CA PHE A 4 21.63 0.72 -2.86
C PHE A 4 21.29 0.52 -1.39
N TRP A 5 20.17 1.09 -0.95
CA TRP A 5 19.67 0.90 0.40
C TRP A 5 18.21 0.47 0.38
N CYS A 6 17.96 -0.79 0.70
CA CYS A 6 16.63 -1.29 1.02
C CYS A 6 16.46 -1.30 2.53
N THR A 7 15.41 -0.63 3.02
CA THR A 7 15.15 -0.53 4.46
C THR A 7 14.28 -1.67 4.99
N ALA A 8 14.03 -2.71 4.18
CA ALA A 8 13.15 -3.81 4.58
C ALA A 8 13.93 -4.86 5.37
N ASP A 9 13.33 -5.31 6.48
CA ASP A 9 13.87 -6.41 7.27
C ASP A 9 13.94 -7.72 6.44
N PRO A 10 15.03 -8.51 6.56
CA PRO A 10 15.24 -9.73 5.78
C PRO A 10 14.20 -10.83 6.03
N GLY A 11 13.44 -10.77 7.13
CA GLY A 11 12.31 -11.64 7.42
C GLY A 11 11.11 -11.45 6.48
N TRP A 12 11.10 -10.37 5.70
CA TRP A 12 10.11 -10.15 4.63
C TRP A 12 10.70 -10.44 3.25
N VAL A 13 9.83 -10.79 2.31
CA VAL A 13 10.25 -11.08 0.92
C VAL A 13 11.01 -9.90 0.30
N THR A 14 10.67 -8.65 0.62
CA THR A 14 11.41 -7.46 0.15
C THR A 14 12.87 -7.46 0.62
N GLY A 15 13.12 -7.72 1.90
CA GLY A 15 14.48 -7.80 2.44
C GLY A 15 15.25 -8.99 1.84
N THR A 16 14.58 -10.11 1.58
CA THR A 16 15.20 -11.26 0.89
C THR A 16 15.52 -10.95 -0.58
N SER A 17 14.53 -10.60 -1.40
CA SER A 17 14.70 -10.38 -2.84
C SER A 17 15.53 -9.14 -3.16
N TYR A 18 15.28 -8.03 -2.47
CA TYR A 18 15.89 -6.73 -2.77
C TYR A 18 16.92 -6.28 -1.75
N GLY A 19 16.85 -6.71 -0.49
CA GLY A 19 17.91 -6.42 0.49
C GLY A 19 19.16 -7.30 0.32
N ILE A 20 18.98 -8.56 -0.11
CA ILE A 20 20.05 -9.56 -0.21
C ILE A 20 20.28 -10.00 -1.66
N ILE A 21 19.33 -10.69 -2.29
CA ILE A 21 19.56 -11.43 -3.53
C ILE A 21 19.91 -10.50 -4.70
N ALA A 22 19.03 -9.55 -5.01
CA ALA A 22 19.21 -8.66 -6.15
C ALA A 22 20.51 -7.84 -6.07
N PRO A 23 20.86 -7.14 -4.97
CA PRO A 23 22.07 -6.33 -4.96
C PRO A 23 23.34 -7.18 -5.07
N LEU A 24 23.39 -8.36 -4.44
CA LEU A 24 24.52 -9.27 -4.54
C LEU A 24 24.70 -9.83 -5.96
N LEU A 25 23.61 -10.20 -6.63
CA LEU A 25 23.67 -10.68 -8.02
C LEU A 25 24.10 -9.60 -9.01
N HIS A 26 23.81 -8.32 -8.73
CA HIS A 26 24.24 -7.19 -9.56
C HIS A 26 25.63 -6.65 -9.16
N GLY A 27 26.25 -7.19 -8.11
CA GLY A 27 27.54 -6.70 -7.61
C GLY A 27 27.50 -5.25 -7.12
N VAL A 28 26.35 -4.78 -6.63
CA VAL A 28 26.19 -3.42 -6.09
C VAL A 28 26.36 -3.41 -4.57
N THR A 29 26.85 -2.29 -4.04
CA THR A 29 26.97 -2.10 -2.59
C THR A 29 25.58 -1.95 -1.98
N SER A 30 25.21 -2.86 -1.07
CA SER A 30 23.96 -2.79 -0.30
C SER A 30 24.24 -2.26 1.10
N ILE A 31 23.49 -1.25 1.54
CA ILE A 31 23.51 -0.76 2.91
C ILE A 31 22.54 -1.61 3.75
N ILE A 32 23.00 -2.10 4.89
CA ILE A 32 22.17 -2.80 5.89
C ILE A 32 22.12 -1.92 7.13
N ASP A 33 20.92 -1.70 7.61
CA ASP A 33 20.64 -0.93 8.83
C ASP A 33 19.86 -1.81 9.80
N GLU A 34 20.45 -2.11 10.95
CA GLU A 34 19.85 -2.96 11.99
C GLU A 34 18.87 -2.19 12.89
N ALA A 35 19.01 -0.86 12.97
CA ALA A 35 18.28 -0.07 13.94
C ALA A 35 16.85 0.25 13.48
N GLU A 36 15.97 0.43 14.46
CA GLU A 36 14.61 0.95 14.25
C GLU A 36 14.62 2.31 13.56
N PHE A 37 13.49 2.66 12.94
CA PHE A 37 13.33 3.91 12.19
C PHE A 37 13.70 5.12 13.06
N ASP A 38 14.67 5.90 12.58
CA ASP A 38 15.04 7.22 13.10
C ASP A 38 15.35 8.14 11.92
N ALA A 39 14.66 9.27 11.82
CA ALA A 39 14.71 10.11 10.62
C ALA A 39 16.08 10.78 10.43
N ASP A 40 16.67 11.30 11.51
CA ASP A 40 17.98 11.96 11.46
C ASP A 40 19.09 10.98 11.06
N ARG A 41 19.09 9.78 11.67
CA ARG A 41 20.01 8.70 11.29
C ARG A 41 19.80 8.25 9.85
N TRP A 42 18.56 8.14 9.39
CA TRP A 42 18.27 7.77 8.00
C TRP A 42 18.81 8.80 7.01
N TYR A 43 18.62 10.10 7.27
CA TYR A 43 19.18 11.16 6.42
C TYR A 43 20.72 11.19 6.48
N ARG A 44 21.34 10.98 7.65
CA ARG A 44 22.80 10.79 7.75
C ARG A 44 23.29 9.60 6.94
N ILE A 45 22.59 8.46 6.97
CA ILE A 45 22.96 7.29 6.15
C ILE A 45 22.93 7.66 4.66
N LEU A 46 21.90 8.37 4.20
CA LEU A 46 21.80 8.80 2.80
C LEU A 46 22.99 9.68 2.39
N GLU A 47 23.40 10.61 3.26
CA GLU A 47 24.53 11.52 3.06
C GLU A 47 25.89 10.81 3.18
N GLU A 48 26.20 10.25 4.35
CA GLU A 48 27.52 9.69 4.70
C GLU A 48 27.86 8.48 3.85
N GLN A 49 26.88 7.62 3.56
CA GLN A 49 27.07 6.44 2.70
C GLN A 49 26.83 6.76 1.23
N ARG A 50 26.53 8.03 0.87
CA ARG A 50 26.30 8.48 -0.51
C ARG A 50 25.31 7.59 -1.26
N VAL A 51 24.20 7.25 -0.60
CA VAL A 51 23.19 6.35 -1.15
C VAL A 51 22.66 6.93 -2.46
N THR A 52 22.65 6.10 -3.50
CA THR A 52 22.19 6.49 -4.85
C THR A 52 20.77 6.03 -5.13
N VAL A 53 20.37 4.91 -4.55
CA VAL A 53 19.05 4.29 -4.73
C VAL A 53 18.51 3.92 -3.36
N TRP A 54 17.36 4.49 -3.01
CA TRP A 54 16.70 4.26 -1.73
C TRP A 54 15.35 3.58 -1.94
N TYR A 55 15.16 2.44 -1.28
CA TYR A 55 13.97 1.61 -1.41
C TYR A 55 13.35 1.34 -0.05
N THR A 56 12.15 1.89 0.19
CA THR A 56 11.53 1.90 1.53
C THR A 56 10.01 1.73 1.48
N ALA A 57 9.39 1.50 2.63
CA ALA A 57 7.94 1.30 2.71
C ALA A 57 7.18 2.65 2.74
N PRO A 58 5.94 2.72 2.23
CA PRO A 58 5.08 3.91 2.38
C PRO A 58 4.91 4.33 3.84
N THR A 59 4.88 3.40 4.79
CA THR A 59 4.82 3.71 6.21
C THR A 59 5.97 4.59 6.68
N ALA A 60 7.21 4.28 6.28
CA ALA A 60 8.37 5.09 6.63
C ALA A 60 8.30 6.48 5.98
N ILE A 61 7.86 6.55 4.71
CA ILE A 61 7.64 7.82 4.02
C ILE A 61 6.60 8.67 4.76
N ARG A 62 5.47 8.09 5.18
CA ARG A 62 4.46 8.81 5.98
C ARG A 62 5.01 9.31 7.32
N ARG A 63 5.88 8.53 7.99
CA ARG A 63 6.56 8.98 9.21
C ARG A 63 7.45 10.20 8.91
N LEU A 64 8.21 10.17 7.82
CA LEU A 64 9.03 11.32 7.40
C LEU A 64 8.19 12.53 6.99
N MET A 65 7.06 12.34 6.31
CA MET A 65 6.14 13.42 5.93
C MET A 65 5.55 14.15 7.13
N ARG A 66 5.37 13.46 8.27
CA ARG A 66 4.89 14.06 9.53
C ARG A 66 5.96 14.91 10.21
N LEU A 67 7.23 14.66 9.90
CA LEU A 67 8.34 15.49 10.34
C LEU A 67 8.46 16.65 9.37
N ASP A 68 8.25 17.87 9.85
CA ASP A 68 8.37 19.09 9.03
C ASP A 68 9.84 19.46 8.80
N ILE A 69 10.61 18.49 8.28
CA ILE A 69 12.04 18.58 7.99
C ILE A 69 12.22 18.75 6.49
N MET A 70 13.04 19.73 6.10
CA MET A 70 13.54 19.87 4.72
C MET A 70 14.95 19.26 4.66
N PRO A 71 15.10 17.97 4.31
CA PRO A 71 16.37 17.28 4.48
C PRO A 71 17.46 17.80 3.55
N ARG A 72 17.12 18.33 2.36
CA ARG A 72 18.10 18.97 1.47
C ARG A 72 18.67 20.29 1.99
N GLU A 73 18.06 20.88 3.01
CA GLU A 73 18.61 22.06 3.69
C GLU A 73 19.58 21.67 4.82
N GLN A 74 19.53 20.42 5.28
CA GLN A 74 20.27 19.94 6.45
C GLN A 74 21.34 18.90 6.12
N TYR A 75 21.18 18.14 5.03
CA TYR A 75 22.06 17.05 4.60
C TYR A 75 22.35 17.15 3.09
N ASP A 76 23.55 16.73 2.69
CA ASP A 76 23.94 16.59 1.29
C ASP A 76 23.36 15.30 0.68
N LEU A 77 22.17 15.45 0.09
CA LEU A 77 21.49 14.38 -0.66
C LEU A 77 21.75 14.46 -2.18
N SER A 78 22.86 15.05 -2.61
CA SER A 78 23.20 15.18 -4.04
C SER A 78 23.48 13.85 -4.75
N HIS A 79 23.86 12.82 -3.98
CA HIS A 79 24.11 11.48 -4.49
C HIS A 79 22.83 10.66 -4.74
N LEU A 80 21.73 10.99 -4.07
CA LEU A 80 20.46 10.28 -4.19
C LEU A 80 19.82 10.57 -5.55
N ARG A 81 19.62 9.51 -6.35
CA ARG A 81 19.14 9.59 -7.74
C ARG A 81 17.78 8.95 -7.94
N PHE A 82 17.41 7.98 -7.11
CA PHE A 82 16.16 7.24 -7.25
C PHE A 82 15.60 6.87 -5.89
N VAL A 83 14.29 7.09 -5.71
CA VAL A 83 13.54 6.68 -4.53
C VAL A 83 12.36 5.84 -4.97
N ALA A 84 12.23 4.66 -4.37
CA ALA A 84 11.15 3.74 -4.67
C ALA A 84 10.43 3.28 -3.40
N SER A 85 9.16 2.94 -3.57
CA SER A 85 8.29 2.44 -2.52
C SER A 85 7.79 1.03 -2.78
N VAL A 86 7.42 0.32 -1.70
CA VAL A 86 7.00 -1.08 -1.73
C VAL A 86 6.20 -1.51 -0.51
N GLY A 87 5.33 -2.50 -0.72
CA GLY A 87 4.73 -3.32 0.34
C GLY A 87 3.38 -2.83 0.82
N GLU A 88 3.07 -1.57 0.56
CA GLU A 88 1.76 -0.96 0.77
C GLU A 88 1.44 -0.04 -0.41
N PRO A 89 0.17 0.34 -0.62
CA PRO A 89 -0.17 1.32 -1.63
C PRO A 89 0.48 2.69 -1.30
N LEU A 90 1.11 3.32 -2.30
CA LEU A 90 1.71 4.63 -2.14
C LEU A 90 0.67 5.74 -2.31
N ASN A 91 0.41 6.50 -1.23
CA ASN A 91 -0.53 7.62 -1.29
C ASN A 91 -0.03 8.70 -2.29
N PRO A 92 -0.91 9.27 -3.14
CA PRO A 92 -0.58 10.39 -4.04
C PRO A 92 0.23 11.53 -3.40
N GLU A 93 -0.08 11.88 -2.15
CA GLU A 93 0.62 12.94 -1.39
C GLU A 93 2.10 12.63 -1.19
N ALA A 94 2.48 11.36 -1.05
CA ALA A 94 3.86 10.96 -0.89
C ALA A 94 4.70 11.27 -2.15
N VAL A 95 4.09 11.13 -3.34
CA VAL A 95 4.75 11.48 -4.61
C VAL A 95 4.96 13.00 -4.70
N VAL A 96 3.95 13.78 -4.31
CA VAL A 96 4.05 15.25 -4.26
C VAL A 96 5.09 15.70 -3.23
N TRP A 97 5.05 15.12 -2.03
CA TRP A 97 6.03 15.38 -0.97
C TRP A 97 7.44 15.04 -1.41
N GLY A 98 7.66 13.87 -2.05
CA GLY A 98 8.98 13.50 -2.55
C GLY A 98 9.54 14.55 -3.51
N ARG A 99 8.73 15.03 -4.46
CA ARG A 99 9.15 16.08 -5.41
C ARG A 99 9.52 17.38 -4.71
N LYS A 100 8.72 17.79 -3.71
CA LYS A 100 8.94 19.03 -2.95
C LYS A 100 10.15 18.94 -2.01
N THR A 101 10.22 17.87 -1.22
CA THR A 101 11.10 17.73 -0.05
C THR A 101 12.40 17.02 -0.38
N LEU A 102 12.36 16.00 -1.26
CA LEU A 102 13.52 15.23 -1.71
C LEU A 102 14.01 15.66 -3.09
N GLY A 103 13.29 16.55 -3.81
CA GLY A 103 13.60 16.89 -5.19
C GLY A 103 13.49 15.71 -6.16
N LEU A 104 12.83 14.61 -5.74
CA LEU A 104 12.77 13.35 -6.48
C LEU A 104 11.34 12.80 -6.44
N THR A 105 10.90 12.21 -7.55
CA THR A 105 9.64 11.47 -7.57
C THR A 105 9.85 10.13 -6.84
N ILE A 106 8.90 9.74 -5.99
CA ILE A 106 8.89 8.41 -5.36
C ILE A 106 8.14 7.44 -6.28
N HIS A 107 8.80 6.35 -6.67
CA HIS A 107 8.29 5.37 -7.62
C HIS A 107 7.64 4.18 -6.89
N ASP A 108 6.35 3.95 -7.12
CA ASP A 108 5.67 2.78 -6.54
C ASP A 108 6.04 1.47 -7.26
N ASN A 109 6.06 0.36 -6.51
CA ASN A 109 6.29 -0.99 -7.02
C ASN A 109 5.33 -1.98 -6.35
N TRP A 110 4.48 -2.59 -7.16
CA TRP A 110 3.55 -3.63 -6.71
C TRP A 110 4.07 -5.03 -7.02
N TRP A 111 3.99 -5.89 -6.00
CA TRP A 111 4.27 -7.32 -6.05
C TRP A 111 3.93 -8.00 -4.72
N GLN A 112 4.10 -9.32 -4.66
CA GLN A 112 3.75 -10.15 -3.51
C GLN A 112 4.84 -11.19 -3.23
N THR A 113 4.76 -11.86 -2.08
CA THR A 113 5.68 -12.97 -1.77
C THR A 113 5.62 -14.06 -2.84
N GLU A 114 4.42 -14.38 -3.31
CA GLU A 114 4.12 -15.38 -4.33
C GLU A 114 4.69 -15.03 -5.72
N THR A 115 4.90 -13.74 -6.00
CA THR A 115 5.46 -13.29 -7.28
C THR A 115 6.99 -13.33 -7.27
N GLY A 116 7.61 -13.32 -6.09
CA GLY A 116 9.07 -13.37 -5.87
C GLY A 116 9.83 -12.07 -6.20
N GLY A 117 9.26 -11.23 -7.07
CA GLY A 117 9.79 -9.92 -7.43
C GLY A 117 8.71 -8.98 -7.96
N ILE A 118 9.11 -7.73 -8.23
CA ILE A 118 8.29 -6.63 -8.75
C ILE A 118 7.58 -7.06 -10.03
N MET A 119 6.28 -6.75 -10.13
CA MET A 119 5.44 -7.12 -11.27
C MET A 119 4.94 -5.90 -12.04
N ILE A 120 4.49 -4.89 -11.31
CA ILE A 120 3.98 -3.62 -11.85
C ILE A 120 4.75 -2.51 -11.16
N ALA A 121 5.30 -1.58 -11.95
CA ALA A 121 6.14 -0.52 -11.40
C ALA A 121 5.98 0.80 -12.14
N ASN A 122 6.22 1.88 -11.40
CA ASN A 122 6.53 3.18 -11.97
C ASN A 122 7.98 3.19 -12.47
N PHE A 123 8.18 3.03 -13.78
CA PHE A 123 9.53 3.06 -14.35
C PHE A 123 10.21 4.41 -14.15
N ALA A 124 11.53 4.41 -13.95
CA ALA A 124 12.33 5.62 -13.81
C ALA A 124 12.19 6.60 -15.00
N ALA A 125 11.99 6.06 -16.21
CA ALA A 125 11.84 6.84 -17.43
C ALA A 125 10.39 7.21 -17.78
N ALA A 126 9.41 6.72 -17.01
CA ALA A 126 7.99 6.96 -17.26
C ALA A 126 7.43 8.08 -16.38
N GLU A 127 6.34 8.70 -16.85
CA GLU A 127 5.59 9.64 -16.04
C GLU A 127 4.96 8.92 -14.83
N VAL A 128 5.26 9.38 -13.62
CA VAL A 128 4.62 8.84 -12.42
C VAL A 128 3.33 9.60 -12.14
N ARG A 129 2.21 8.87 -12.25
CA ARG A 129 0.88 9.32 -11.85
C ARG A 129 0.69 9.07 -10.35
N PRO A 130 0.55 10.12 -9.51
CA PRO A 130 0.36 9.94 -8.07
C PRO A 130 -0.80 8.99 -7.75
N GLY A 131 -0.52 7.91 -7.01
CA GLY A 131 -1.48 6.85 -6.67
C GLY A 131 -1.54 5.65 -7.63
N SER A 132 -0.88 5.73 -8.78
CA SER A 132 -0.76 4.58 -9.69
C SER A 132 0.43 3.70 -9.32
N MET A 133 0.24 2.39 -9.48
CA MET A 133 1.31 1.38 -9.38
C MET A 133 2.26 1.41 -10.59
N GLY A 134 1.90 2.11 -11.67
CA GLY A 134 2.63 2.14 -12.92
C GLY A 134 2.14 1.09 -13.92
N ARG A 135 3.07 0.47 -14.65
CA ARG A 135 2.77 -0.50 -15.72
C ARG A 135 3.50 -1.84 -15.48
N PRO A 136 3.03 -2.96 -16.05
CA PRO A 136 3.70 -4.25 -15.91
C PRO A 136 5.14 -4.20 -16.40
N LEU A 137 6.05 -4.90 -15.71
CA LEU A 137 7.44 -5.06 -16.16
C LEU A 137 7.50 -5.80 -17.51
N PRO A 138 8.57 -5.62 -18.31
CA PRO A 138 8.77 -6.41 -19.52
C PRO A 138 8.68 -7.92 -19.25
N GLY A 139 7.82 -8.62 -20.00
CA GLY A 139 7.58 -10.05 -19.82
C GLY A 139 6.53 -10.41 -18.77
N ILE A 140 5.94 -9.43 -18.08
CA ILE A 140 4.81 -9.62 -17.17
C ILE A 140 3.51 -9.26 -17.90
N GLU A 141 2.63 -10.25 -18.04
CA GLU A 141 1.27 -10.04 -18.55
C GLU A 141 0.31 -9.90 -17.37
N ALA A 142 -0.24 -8.70 -17.18
CA ALA A 142 -1.23 -8.40 -16.16
C ALA A 142 -2.57 -8.01 -16.79
N ALA A 143 -3.66 -8.45 -16.17
CA ALA A 143 -5.02 -8.15 -16.59
C ALA A 143 -5.89 -7.79 -15.38
N ILE A 144 -6.93 -6.99 -15.64
CA ILE A 144 -8.04 -6.83 -14.71
C ILE A 144 -9.12 -7.81 -15.15
N VAL A 145 -9.60 -8.64 -14.22
CA VAL A 145 -10.53 -9.72 -14.53
C VAL A 145 -11.71 -9.71 -13.58
N ARG A 146 -12.79 -10.36 -14.00
CA ARG A 146 -13.94 -10.66 -13.15
C ARG A 146 -14.11 -12.16 -13.08
N LYS A 147 -14.19 -12.72 -11.87
CA LYS A 147 -14.66 -14.10 -11.69
C LYS A 147 -16.13 -14.22 -12.08
N LEU A 148 -16.43 -15.11 -13.02
CA LEU A 148 -17.82 -15.48 -13.35
C LEU A 148 -18.30 -16.61 -12.44
N ASP A 149 -17.41 -17.54 -12.14
CA ASP A 149 -17.57 -18.60 -11.15
C ASP A 149 -16.19 -18.96 -10.53
N ASP A 150 -16.08 -20.11 -9.86
CA ASP A 150 -14.83 -20.55 -9.22
C ASP A 150 -13.76 -21.07 -10.19
N HIS A 151 -14.08 -21.22 -11.47
CA HIS A 151 -13.23 -21.83 -12.49
C HIS A 151 -13.01 -20.93 -13.70
N THR A 152 -13.89 -19.96 -13.95
CA THR A 152 -13.86 -19.10 -15.14
C THR A 152 -13.74 -17.63 -14.79
N ILE A 153 -13.01 -16.89 -15.64
CA ILE A 153 -12.87 -15.45 -15.57
C ILE A 153 -13.24 -14.78 -16.88
N GLU A 154 -13.61 -13.51 -16.81
CA GLU A 154 -13.73 -12.61 -17.94
C GLU A 154 -12.68 -11.51 -17.82
N ILE A 155 -11.90 -11.26 -18.88
CA ILE A 155 -10.97 -10.12 -18.91
C ILE A 155 -11.77 -8.83 -19.10
N ILE A 156 -11.53 -7.86 -18.23
CA ILE A 156 -12.12 -6.53 -18.30
C ILE A 156 -11.19 -5.63 -19.11
N ASP A 157 -11.48 -5.46 -20.41
CA ASP A 157 -10.70 -4.56 -21.26
C ASP A 157 -11.12 -3.10 -21.16
N LYS A 158 -12.33 -2.83 -20.64
CA LYS A 158 -12.85 -1.48 -20.49
C LYS A 158 -12.02 -0.70 -19.45
N PRO A 159 -11.40 0.44 -19.82
CA PRO A 159 -10.66 1.27 -18.89
C PRO A 159 -11.52 1.80 -17.73
N GLY A 160 -10.91 1.99 -16.57
CA GLY A 160 -11.59 2.59 -15.41
C GLY A 160 -12.56 1.67 -14.69
N VAL A 161 -12.55 0.37 -14.99
CA VAL A 161 -13.42 -0.61 -14.33
C VAL A 161 -12.58 -1.46 -13.38
N ASP A 162 -13.07 -1.57 -12.14
CA ASP A 162 -12.44 -2.39 -11.11
C ASP A 162 -12.63 -3.88 -11.36
N GLY A 163 -11.62 -4.67 -11.01
CA GLY A 163 -11.65 -6.12 -11.01
C GLY A 163 -10.47 -6.73 -10.29
N ASP A 164 -10.42 -8.05 -10.25
CA ASP A 164 -9.32 -8.80 -9.68
C ASP A 164 -8.07 -8.59 -10.54
N LEU A 165 -6.94 -8.27 -9.89
CA LEU A 165 -5.65 -8.20 -10.56
C LEU A 165 -5.12 -9.61 -10.79
N ALA A 166 -5.02 -9.99 -12.07
CA ALA A 166 -4.55 -11.29 -12.50
C ALA A 166 -3.24 -11.19 -13.26
N LEU A 167 -2.36 -12.19 -13.10
CA LEU A 167 -1.11 -12.32 -13.84
C LEU A 167 -1.11 -13.61 -14.65
N LYS A 168 -0.63 -13.57 -15.88
CA LYS A 168 -0.46 -14.79 -16.68
C LYS A 168 0.74 -15.57 -16.13
N PRO A 169 0.57 -16.83 -15.69
CA PRO A 169 1.68 -17.66 -15.22
C PRO A 169 2.75 -17.82 -16.30
N GLY A 170 4.02 -17.86 -15.87
CA GLY A 170 5.16 -17.99 -16.79
C GLY A 170 6.34 -17.09 -16.44
N TRP A 171 6.21 -16.20 -15.46
CA TRP A 171 7.31 -15.36 -15.02
C TRP A 171 8.37 -16.16 -14.24
N PRO A 172 9.67 -15.77 -14.30
CA PRO A 172 10.76 -16.61 -13.78
C PRO A 172 10.75 -16.82 -12.25
N SER A 173 10.32 -15.82 -11.48
CA SER A 173 10.35 -15.82 -10.01
C SER A 173 9.08 -16.38 -9.36
N MET A 174 8.19 -17.02 -10.12
CA MET A 174 6.94 -17.57 -9.61
C MET A 174 7.18 -18.59 -8.50
N PHE A 175 6.50 -18.41 -7.37
CA PHE A 175 6.41 -19.42 -6.31
C PHE A 175 5.99 -20.78 -6.86
N ARG A 176 6.47 -21.85 -6.19
CA ARG A 176 6.27 -23.24 -6.66
C ARG A 176 5.13 -23.97 -5.94
N GLY A 177 4.66 -23.42 -4.83
CA GLY A 177 3.69 -24.07 -3.95
C GLY A 177 3.76 -23.51 -2.54
N TYR A 178 2.72 -23.76 -1.75
CA TYR A 178 2.80 -23.63 -0.29
C TYR A 178 3.28 -24.96 0.29
N LEU A 179 4.22 -24.90 1.23
CA LEU A 179 4.78 -26.09 1.87
C LEU A 179 3.66 -26.90 2.55
N HIS A 180 3.46 -28.15 2.12
CA HIS A 180 2.41 -29.06 2.59
C HIS A 180 0.96 -28.58 2.35
N ASP A 181 0.74 -27.63 1.44
CA ASP A 181 -0.60 -27.09 1.13
C ASP A 181 -0.79 -26.86 -0.37
N GLU A 182 -0.85 -27.98 -1.11
CA GLU A 182 -1.11 -27.97 -2.56
C GLU A 182 -2.49 -27.41 -2.90
N ALA A 183 -3.48 -27.61 -2.02
CA ALA A 183 -4.84 -27.13 -2.22
C ALA A 183 -4.90 -25.60 -2.21
N ARG A 184 -4.18 -24.93 -1.31
CA ARG A 184 -4.07 -23.47 -1.31
C ARG A 184 -3.34 -22.96 -2.54
N TYR A 185 -2.29 -23.63 -2.99
CA TYR A 185 -1.58 -23.24 -4.21
C TYR A 185 -2.50 -23.33 -5.44
N ALA A 186 -3.24 -24.42 -5.59
CA ALA A 186 -4.18 -24.60 -6.69
C ALA A 186 -5.27 -23.52 -6.71
N LYS A 187 -5.75 -23.08 -5.53
CA LYS A 187 -6.76 -22.01 -5.40
C LYS A 187 -6.28 -20.63 -5.85
N CYS A 188 -4.96 -20.41 -5.96
CA CYS A 188 -4.43 -19.16 -6.50
C CYS A 188 -4.67 -19.03 -8.01
N PHE A 189 -5.06 -20.10 -8.70
CA PHE A 189 -5.21 -20.11 -10.16
C PHE A 189 -6.65 -20.37 -10.58
N VAL A 190 -7.16 -19.52 -11.48
CA VAL A 190 -8.48 -19.64 -12.09
C VAL A 190 -8.32 -19.41 -13.59
N ASP A 191 -8.86 -20.30 -14.40
CA ASP A 191 -8.77 -20.25 -15.87
C ASP A 191 -7.33 -20.03 -16.42
N GLY A 192 -6.35 -20.65 -15.76
CA GLY A 192 -4.93 -20.51 -16.14
C GLY A 192 -4.34 -19.11 -15.92
N TRP A 193 -4.96 -18.29 -15.07
CA TRP A 193 -4.45 -17.02 -14.55
C TRP A 193 -4.17 -17.14 -13.06
N TYR A 194 -3.09 -16.51 -12.59
CA TYR A 194 -2.83 -16.31 -11.16
C TYR A 194 -3.65 -15.12 -10.67
N LEU A 195 -4.52 -15.33 -9.69
CA LEU A 195 -5.27 -14.25 -9.02
C LEU A 195 -4.49 -13.80 -7.79
N SER A 196 -4.09 -12.52 -7.77
CA SER A 196 -3.26 -11.96 -6.68
C SER A 196 -4.03 -11.79 -5.37
N GLY A 197 -5.36 -11.75 -5.42
CA GLY A 197 -6.22 -11.34 -4.30
C GLY A 197 -6.25 -9.83 -4.06
N ASP A 198 -5.64 -9.04 -4.95
CA ASP A 198 -5.75 -7.58 -4.96
C ASP A 198 -6.79 -7.15 -6.01
N LEU A 199 -7.60 -6.13 -5.71
CA LEU A 199 -8.42 -5.43 -6.68
C LEU A 199 -7.66 -4.23 -7.24
N ALA A 200 -7.77 -4.05 -8.55
CA ALA A 200 -7.19 -2.95 -9.27
C ALA A 200 -8.09 -2.52 -10.43
N MET A 201 -7.78 -1.36 -11.00
CA MET A 201 -8.29 -0.95 -12.31
C MET A 201 -7.12 -0.61 -13.25
N ARG A 202 -7.36 -0.71 -14.56
CA ARG A 202 -6.46 -0.26 -15.61
C ARG A 202 -7.06 0.97 -16.29
N ASP A 203 -6.29 2.04 -16.41
CA ASP A 203 -6.73 3.23 -17.13
C ASP A 203 -6.49 3.14 -18.65
N GLU A 204 -6.91 4.17 -19.38
CA GLU A 204 -6.83 4.22 -20.85
C GLU A 204 -5.39 4.19 -21.37
N ASP A 205 -4.43 4.63 -20.55
CA ASP A 205 -3.01 4.63 -20.86
C ASP A 205 -2.30 3.37 -20.33
N GLY A 206 -3.06 2.38 -19.85
CA GLY A 206 -2.54 1.10 -19.36
C GLY A 206 -1.85 1.19 -18.01
N TYR A 207 -1.99 2.28 -17.26
CA TYR A 207 -1.54 2.33 -15.86
C TYR A 207 -2.50 1.57 -14.97
N PHE A 208 -1.93 0.87 -13.99
CA PHE A 208 -2.68 0.12 -12.99
C PHE A 208 -2.82 0.93 -11.71
N TRP A 209 -3.99 0.86 -11.10
CA TRP A 209 -4.34 1.59 -9.88
C TRP A 209 -4.83 0.60 -8.84
N PHE A 210 -4.22 0.64 -7.66
CA PHE A 210 -4.60 -0.23 -6.56
C PHE A 210 -5.92 0.25 -5.95
N VAL A 211 -6.89 -0.64 -5.81
CA VAL A 211 -8.17 -0.33 -5.16
C VAL A 211 -8.17 -0.86 -3.73
N GLY A 212 -7.80 -2.13 -3.54
CA GLY A 212 -7.87 -2.76 -2.23
C GLY A 212 -7.48 -4.23 -2.27
N ARG A 213 -7.48 -4.86 -1.09
CA ARG A 213 -7.42 -6.32 -0.99
C ARG A 213 -8.82 -6.89 -1.18
N ALA A 214 -9.01 -7.91 -2.00
CA ALA A 214 -10.33 -8.47 -2.30
C ALA A 214 -11.09 -8.94 -1.04
N ASP A 215 -10.37 -9.40 -0.02
CA ASP A 215 -10.92 -9.78 1.30
C ASP A 215 -11.27 -8.58 2.19
N ASP A 216 -10.68 -7.40 1.95
CA ASP A 216 -10.96 -6.15 2.65
C ASP A 216 -12.01 -5.27 1.94
N ILE A 217 -12.47 -5.64 0.72
CA ILE A 217 -13.42 -4.83 -0.05
C ILE A 217 -14.76 -4.75 0.66
N ILE A 218 -15.25 -3.52 0.78
CA ILE A 218 -16.54 -3.21 1.38
C ILE A 218 -17.59 -3.15 0.28
N LYS A 219 -18.56 -4.07 0.33
CA LYS A 219 -19.65 -4.11 -0.67
C LYS A 219 -20.85 -3.34 -0.15
N THR A 220 -20.95 -2.07 -0.55
CA THR A 220 -21.98 -1.13 -0.05
C THR A 220 -22.89 -0.65 -1.17
N ALA A 221 -24.19 -0.93 -1.07
CA ALA A 221 -25.21 -0.47 -2.03
C ALA A 221 -24.82 -0.69 -3.50
N GLY A 222 -24.24 -1.86 -3.81
CA GLY A 222 -23.80 -2.22 -5.18
C GLY A 222 -22.44 -1.63 -5.61
N HIS A 223 -21.75 -0.90 -4.75
CA HIS A 223 -20.41 -0.37 -5.00
C HIS A 223 -19.34 -1.21 -4.29
N MET A 224 -18.19 -1.36 -4.92
CA MET A 224 -16.99 -1.94 -4.31
C MET A 224 -16.14 -0.80 -3.79
N VAL A 225 -16.00 -0.71 -2.48
CA VAL A 225 -15.23 0.35 -1.84
C VAL A 225 -13.95 -0.24 -1.28
N GLY A 226 -12.82 0.22 -1.83
CA GLY A 226 -11.50 -0.04 -1.28
C GLY A 226 -11.29 0.77 0.01
N PRO A 227 -10.97 0.14 1.16
CA PRO A 227 -10.68 0.88 2.38
C PRO A 227 -9.59 1.93 2.20
N PHE A 228 -8.57 1.62 1.39
CA PHE A 228 -7.43 2.50 1.15
C PHE A 228 -7.83 3.84 0.50
N GLU A 229 -8.77 3.84 -0.45
CA GLU A 229 -9.25 5.07 -1.08
C GLU A 229 -9.91 5.99 -0.05
N VAL A 230 -10.75 5.41 0.81
CA VAL A 230 -11.45 6.13 1.87
C VAL A 230 -10.48 6.67 2.91
N GLU A 231 -9.52 5.85 3.34
CA GLU A 231 -8.46 6.23 4.28
C GLU A 231 -7.62 7.38 3.72
N SER A 232 -7.19 7.26 2.46
CA SER A 232 -6.38 8.27 1.77
C SER A 232 -7.11 9.60 1.70
N ALA A 233 -8.38 9.59 1.29
CA ALA A 233 -9.18 10.80 1.25
C ALA A 233 -9.35 11.43 2.63
N LEU A 234 -9.67 10.65 3.68
CA LEU A 234 -9.83 11.21 5.04
C LEU A 234 -8.53 11.79 5.60
N MET A 235 -7.37 11.20 5.27
CA MET A 235 -6.06 11.68 5.74
C MET A 235 -5.65 13.05 5.18
N GLU A 236 -6.25 13.49 4.07
CA GLU A 236 -6.06 14.85 3.54
C GLU A 236 -6.70 15.93 4.43
N HIS A 237 -7.61 15.54 5.33
CA HIS A 237 -8.23 16.48 6.25
C HIS A 237 -7.20 16.97 7.28
N PRO A 238 -7.09 18.29 7.57
CA PRO A 238 -6.08 18.83 8.48
C PRO A 238 -6.05 18.15 9.85
N ALA A 239 -7.22 17.81 10.39
CA ALA A 239 -7.36 17.17 11.70
C ALA A 239 -6.96 15.69 11.77
N VAL A 240 -6.97 14.93 10.67
CA VAL A 240 -6.83 13.47 10.69
C VAL A 240 -5.34 13.08 10.62
N ALA A 241 -4.88 12.28 11.57
CA ALA A 241 -3.52 11.74 11.60
C ALA A 241 -3.43 10.37 10.89
N GLU A 242 -4.37 9.49 11.21
CA GLU A 242 -4.51 8.15 10.63
C GLU A 242 -5.99 7.82 10.47
N ALA A 243 -6.30 7.01 9.46
CA ALA A 243 -7.64 6.47 9.24
C ALA A 243 -7.52 4.97 8.98
N GLY A 244 -8.41 4.17 9.59
CA GLY A 244 -8.60 2.76 9.30
C GLY A 244 -10.06 2.51 8.92
N VAL A 245 -10.32 1.88 7.78
CA VAL A 245 -11.68 1.72 7.25
C VAL A 245 -12.05 0.25 7.16
N ILE A 246 -13.27 -0.08 7.59
CA ILE A 246 -13.82 -1.44 7.52
C ILE A 246 -15.26 -1.42 7.01
N GLY A 247 -15.69 -2.55 6.47
CA GLY A 247 -17.10 -2.84 6.22
C GLY A 247 -17.74 -3.46 7.46
N ILE A 248 -18.87 -2.92 7.90
CA ILE A 248 -19.72 -3.55 8.91
C ILE A 248 -21.00 -4.08 8.26
N PRO A 249 -21.50 -5.28 8.61
CA PRO A 249 -22.72 -5.83 8.02
C PRO A 249 -23.91 -4.87 8.17
N ASN A 250 -24.65 -4.67 7.09
CA ASN A 250 -25.86 -3.87 7.08
C ASN A 250 -26.97 -4.59 6.30
N PRO A 251 -28.17 -4.76 6.88
CA PRO A 251 -29.23 -5.57 6.28
C PRO A 251 -29.80 -5.02 4.97
N VAL A 252 -29.60 -3.73 4.67
CA VAL A 252 -30.17 -3.07 3.48
C VAL A 252 -29.13 -2.92 2.38
N ILE A 253 -27.91 -2.53 2.73
CA ILE A 253 -26.87 -2.14 1.76
C ILE A 253 -25.72 -3.15 1.66
N GLY A 254 -25.83 -4.31 2.32
CA GLY A 254 -24.80 -5.33 2.38
C GLY A 254 -23.80 -5.02 3.48
N GLU A 255 -22.92 -4.05 3.24
CA GLU A 255 -22.01 -3.50 4.24
C GLU A 255 -22.12 -1.97 4.30
N LEU A 256 -21.91 -1.42 5.49
CA LEU A 256 -21.74 0.00 5.74
C LEU A 256 -20.25 0.32 5.87
N VAL A 257 -19.79 1.36 5.17
CA VAL A 257 -18.42 1.86 5.29
C VAL A 257 -18.29 2.63 6.60
N LYS A 258 -17.48 2.10 7.52
CA LYS A 258 -17.15 2.73 8.80
C LYS A 258 -15.66 3.06 8.85
N ALA A 259 -15.34 4.29 9.23
CA ALA A 259 -13.97 4.74 9.45
C ALA A 259 -13.68 4.91 10.95
N PHE A 260 -12.46 4.57 11.33
CA PHE A 260 -11.85 4.92 12.61
C PHE A 260 -10.76 5.94 12.35
N VAL A 261 -10.76 7.05 13.06
CA VAL A 261 -9.77 8.12 12.88
C VAL A 261 -9.03 8.40 14.17
N SER A 262 -7.72 8.60 14.06
CA SER A 262 -6.92 9.27 15.07
C SER A 262 -6.65 10.71 14.62
N LEU A 263 -6.49 11.62 15.59
CA LEU A 263 -6.35 13.05 15.31
C LEU A 263 -4.90 13.52 15.46
N LYS A 264 -4.53 14.55 14.71
CA LYS A 264 -3.25 15.25 14.90
C LYS A 264 -3.26 16.01 16.24
N PRO A 265 -2.08 16.24 16.86
CA PRO A 265 -1.99 17.09 18.04
C PRO A 265 -2.66 18.46 17.83
N GLY A 266 -3.38 18.94 18.83
CA GLY A 266 -4.11 20.21 18.76
C GLY A 266 -5.55 20.12 18.22
N TYR A 267 -6.02 18.91 17.88
CA TYR A 267 -7.42 18.65 17.52
C TYR A 267 -8.09 17.75 18.57
N ASP A 268 -9.31 18.13 18.98
CA ASP A 268 -10.14 17.35 19.89
C ASP A 268 -11.29 16.67 19.15
N TRP A 269 -11.58 15.42 19.55
CA TRP A 269 -12.74 14.73 19.02
C TRP A 269 -14.03 15.33 19.56
N THR A 270 -14.81 15.94 18.66
CA THR A 270 -16.10 16.56 18.99
C THR A 270 -17.19 16.08 18.02
N PRO A 271 -18.47 16.15 18.40
CA PRO A 271 -19.58 15.88 17.48
C PRO A 271 -19.52 16.75 16.21
N GLN A 272 -19.04 17.99 16.33
CA GLN A 272 -18.86 18.92 15.22
C GLN A 272 -17.77 18.42 14.26
N LEU A 273 -16.59 18.04 14.77
CA LEU A 273 -15.51 17.49 13.96
C LEU A 273 -15.95 16.19 13.27
N ARG A 274 -16.71 15.33 13.96
CA ARG A 274 -17.27 14.12 13.35
C ARG A 274 -18.15 14.43 12.13
N LEU A 275 -19.03 15.44 12.24
CA LEU A 275 -19.89 15.85 11.13
C LEU A 275 -19.09 16.50 9.99
N GLU A 276 -18.07 17.29 10.33
CA GLU A 276 -17.13 17.88 9.38
C GLU A 276 -16.42 16.79 8.56
N LEU A 277 -15.86 15.77 9.20
CA LEU A 277 -15.18 14.66 8.53
C LEU A 277 -16.13 13.84 7.63
N LEU A 278 -17.37 13.59 8.08
CA LEU A 278 -18.40 12.94 7.25
C LEU A 278 -18.72 13.78 6.00
N GLY A 279 -18.85 15.11 6.18
CA GLY A 279 -19.09 16.04 5.07
C GLY A 279 -17.91 16.11 4.10
N PHE A 280 -16.68 16.14 4.64
CA PHE A 280 -15.45 16.16 3.87
C PHE A 280 -15.30 14.89 3.03
N GLY A 281 -15.47 13.71 3.64
CA GLY A 281 -15.44 12.43 2.94
C GLY A 281 -16.46 12.37 1.82
N ARG A 282 -17.72 12.80 2.07
CA ARG A 282 -18.76 12.87 1.03
C ARG A 282 -18.40 13.80 -0.13
N LYS A 283 -17.74 14.92 0.14
CA LYS A 283 -17.31 15.87 -0.90
C LYS A 283 -16.16 15.31 -1.75
N ARG A 284 -15.23 14.55 -1.15
CA ARG A 284 -14.06 13.99 -1.86
C ARG A 284 -14.38 12.71 -2.62
N LEU A 285 -15.13 11.80 -2.00
CA LEU A 285 -15.36 10.43 -2.51
C LEU A 285 -16.75 10.24 -3.14
N GLY A 286 -17.68 11.18 -2.94
CA GLY A 286 -19.07 11.00 -3.28
C GLY A 286 -19.85 10.17 -2.25
N SER A 287 -21.18 10.18 -2.35
CA SER A 287 -22.07 9.62 -1.33
C SER A 287 -22.05 8.09 -1.27
N ALA A 288 -21.68 7.41 -2.36
CA ALA A 288 -21.63 5.96 -2.44
C ALA A 288 -20.41 5.37 -1.70
N VAL A 289 -19.26 6.03 -1.81
CA VAL A 289 -17.97 5.55 -1.29
C VAL A 289 -17.66 6.10 0.10
N ALA A 290 -18.09 7.33 0.40
CA ALA A 290 -17.81 7.98 1.67
C ALA A 290 -18.33 7.21 2.90
N PRO A 291 -17.59 7.27 4.03
CA PRO A 291 -18.00 6.61 5.25
C PRO A 291 -19.36 7.13 5.71
N LYS A 292 -20.23 6.21 6.15
CA LYS A 292 -21.50 6.57 6.77
C LYS A 292 -21.33 6.81 8.27
N GLU A 293 -20.32 6.19 8.86
CA GLU A 293 -19.95 6.32 10.26
C GLU A 293 -18.47 6.61 10.41
N ILE A 294 -18.15 7.52 11.33
CA ILE A 294 -16.79 7.77 11.77
C ILE A 294 -16.76 7.67 13.29
N ALA A 295 -15.83 6.88 13.80
CA ALA A 295 -15.50 6.74 15.22
C ALA A 295 -14.09 7.27 15.49
N PHE A 296 -13.88 7.80 16.68
CA PHE A 296 -12.55 8.16 17.15
C PHE A 296 -11.90 6.95 17.79
N GLU A 297 -10.67 6.69 17.40
CA GLU A 297 -9.80 5.70 18.03
C GLU A 297 -8.46 6.36 18.28
N LYS A 298 -8.02 6.32 19.54
CA LYS A 298 -6.79 7.02 19.93
C LYS A 298 -5.58 6.34 19.27
N ASN A 299 -5.55 5.01 19.31
CA ASN A 299 -4.49 4.19 18.77
C ASN A 299 -5.09 3.14 17.83
N LEU A 300 -4.97 3.35 16.52
CA LEU A 300 -5.36 2.32 15.56
C LEU A 300 -4.40 1.12 15.68
N PRO A 301 -4.92 -0.12 15.67
CA PRO A 301 -4.08 -1.30 15.80
C PRO A 301 -3.17 -1.43 14.59
N LYS A 302 -1.87 -1.51 14.84
CA LYS A 302 -0.83 -1.55 13.82
C LYS A 302 0.09 -2.74 14.03
N THR A 303 0.61 -3.27 12.94
CA THR A 303 1.77 -4.18 12.99
C THR A 303 3.01 -3.40 13.45
N ARG A 304 4.07 -4.10 13.85
CA ARG A 304 5.39 -3.47 14.09
C ARG A 304 5.92 -2.65 12.90
N SER A 305 5.51 -2.99 11.68
CA SER A 305 5.81 -2.22 10.47
C SER A 305 4.90 -1.00 10.25
N GLY A 306 3.99 -0.71 11.19
CA GLY A 306 3.04 0.40 11.18
C GLY A 306 1.81 0.23 10.26
N LYS A 307 1.57 -0.98 9.75
CA LYS A 307 0.40 -1.27 8.89
C LYS A 307 -0.85 -1.42 9.73
N ILE A 308 -1.93 -0.70 9.38
CA ILE A 308 -3.23 -0.82 10.06
C ILE A 308 -3.79 -2.23 9.89
N MET A 309 -4.13 -2.86 11.01
CA MET A 309 -4.71 -4.20 11.07
C MET A 309 -6.24 -4.14 10.98
N ARG A 310 -6.78 -3.94 9.78
CA ARG A 310 -8.24 -3.84 9.54
C ARG A 310 -9.03 -5.04 10.04
N ARG A 311 -8.47 -6.25 9.91
CA ARG A 311 -9.04 -7.48 10.48
C ARG A 311 -9.35 -7.32 11.97
N LEU A 312 -8.44 -6.70 12.72
CA LEU A 312 -8.59 -6.49 14.16
C LEU A 312 -9.63 -5.41 14.46
N LEU A 313 -9.62 -4.31 13.71
CA LEU A 313 -10.67 -3.29 13.79
C LEU A 313 -12.06 -3.91 13.56
N LYS A 314 -12.19 -4.76 12.52
CA LYS A 314 -13.44 -5.47 12.20
C LYS A 314 -13.82 -6.46 13.31
N ALA A 315 -12.87 -7.22 13.85
CA ALA A 315 -13.14 -8.13 14.96
C ALA A 315 -13.63 -7.39 16.21
N ARG A 316 -12.95 -6.32 16.63
CA ARG A 316 -13.33 -5.49 17.78
C ARG A 316 -14.71 -4.86 17.61
N GLU A 317 -14.95 -4.25 16.46
CA GLU A 317 -16.23 -3.61 16.15
C GLU A 317 -17.41 -4.61 16.16
N LEU A 318 -17.17 -5.84 15.69
CA LEU A 318 -18.20 -6.89 15.64
C LEU A 318 -18.26 -7.74 16.92
N GLY A 319 -17.44 -7.47 17.93
CA GLY A 319 -17.35 -8.27 19.15
C GLY A 319 -16.87 -9.72 18.91
N LEU A 320 -16.10 -9.95 17.84
CA LEU A 320 -15.55 -11.26 17.47
C LEU A 320 -14.18 -11.49 18.12
N PRO A 321 -13.75 -12.76 18.28
CA PRO A 321 -12.40 -13.06 18.76
C PRO A 321 -11.32 -12.43 17.87
N GLU A 322 -10.32 -11.81 18.51
CA GLU A 322 -9.26 -11.06 17.83
C GLU A 322 -8.29 -11.95 17.03
N GLY A 323 -8.19 -13.25 17.37
CA GLY A 323 -7.26 -14.18 16.74
C GLY A 323 -5.80 -13.89 17.13
N ASP A 324 -4.86 -14.13 16.21
CA ASP A 324 -3.43 -13.87 16.44
C ASP A 324 -3.12 -12.36 16.46
N ILE A 325 -2.50 -11.92 17.55
CA ILE A 325 -2.10 -10.53 17.85
C ILE A 325 -0.58 -10.39 18.05
N SER A 326 0.20 -11.45 17.81
CA SER A 326 1.66 -11.50 18.05
C SER A 326 2.47 -10.45 17.28
N THR A 327 1.95 -9.95 16.16
CA THR A 327 2.58 -8.93 15.32
C THR A 327 2.21 -7.50 15.68
N LEU A 328 1.33 -7.27 16.68
CA LEU A 328 0.98 -5.92 17.13
C LEU A 328 2.22 -5.19 17.66
N GLU A 329 2.25 -3.88 17.38
CA GLU A 329 3.10 -2.96 18.12
C GLU A 329 2.65 -2.98 19.60
N ALA A 330 3.59 -3.19 20.52
CA ALA A 330 3.26 -3.15 21.96
C ALA A 330 2.99 -1.69 22.35
N ASP A 331 1.92 -1.48 23.13
CA ASP A 331 1.46 -0.15 23.59
C ASP A 331 2.53 0.65 24.34
#